data_AF-A0AAU3SIZ6-F1
#
_entry.id   AF-A0AAU3SIZ6-F1
#
_cell.length_a   1.000
_cell.length_b   1.000
_cell.length_c   1.000
_cell.angle_alpha   90.00
_cell.angle_beta   90.00
_cell.angle_gamma   90.00
#
_symmetry.space_group_name_H-M   'P 1'
#
loop_
_entity.id
_entity.type
_entity.pdbx_description
1 polymer ?
#
loop_
_entity_poly.entity_id
_entity_poly.type
_entity_poly.pdbx_seq_one_letter_code
_entity_poly.pdbx_strand_id
1 'polypeptide(L)'
;MTSLRKGTGAGAGTGATTPLTVLPLRDLPGARLCGSCDLETRQALSAALGVVTGMPGAVVHLDLSAVAFLDPAAVAALVQASAALNGEGRRLLLHDPPYSLRKVVEMFPDECAALEVAA
;
A
#
# COMPACT_ATOMS: atom_id res chain seq x y z
N MET A 1 -43.74 9.26 16.96
CA MET A 1 -43.40 7.87 17.34
C MET A 1 -43.67 6.95 16.15
N THR A 2 -42.68 6.75 15.27
CA THR A 2 -42.66 5.62 14.32
C THR A 2 -41.19 5.29 14.02
N SER A 3 -40.79 4.06 14.32
CA SER A 3 -39.41 3.57 14.40
C SER A 3 -38.62 3.63 13.09
N LEU A 4 -37.36 4.05 13.21
CA LEU A 4 -36.30 3.84 12.22
C LEU A 4 -35.82 2.39 12.31
N ARG A 5 -35.93 1.62 11.24
CA ARG A 5 -35.36 0.27 11.15
C ARG A 5 -33.84 0.37 11.02
N LYS A 6 -33.13 -0.15 12.03
CA LYS A 6 -31.68 -0.34 12.04
C LYS A 6 -31.33 -1.42 11.02
N GLY A 7 -30.60 -1.07 9.97
CA GLY A 7 -30.04 -2.02 9.01
C GLY A 7 -28.94 -2.83 9.69
N THR A 8 -29.22 -4.08 10.02
CA THR A 8 -28.24 -5.04 10.53
C THR A 8 -27.52 -5.67 9.34
N GLY A 9 -26.42 -5.06 8.91
CA GLY A 9 -25.43 -5.71 8.05
C GLY A 9 -24.40 -6.44 8.93
N ALA A 10 -24.78 -7.59 9.50
CA ALA A 10 -23.85 -8.47 10.17
C ALA A 10 -23.09 -9.31 9.13
N GLY A 11 -22.00 -8.75 8.60
CA GLY A 11 -20.98 -9.52 7.91
C GLY A 11 -20.03 -10.14 8.93
N ALA A 12 -20.47 -11.21 9.61
CA ALA A 12 -19.60 -12.00 10.47
C ALA A 12 -18.73 -12.92 9.60
N GLY A 13 -17.69 -12.34 9.01
CA GLY A 13 -16.53 -13.09 8.55
C GLY A 13 -15.42 -12.91 9.57
N THR A 14 -15.31 -13.80 10.55
CA THR A 14 -14.11 -13.92 11.40
C THR A 14 -13.00 -14.56 10.56
N GLY A 15 -12.63 -13.93 9.45
CA GLY A 15 -11.37 -14.21 8.78
C GLY A 15 -10.31 -13.56 9.64
N ALA A 16 -9.36 -14.33 10.17
CA ALA A 16 -8.22 -13.74 10.86
C ALA A 16 -7.53 -12.79 9.87
N THR A 17 -7.71 -11.48 10.06
CA THR A 17 -7.01 -10.46 9.27
C THR A 17 -5.53 -10.63 9.60
N THR A 18 -4.76 -11.22 8.68
CA THR A 18 -3.31 -11.33 8.86
C THR A 18 -2.77 -9.91 9.01
N PRO A 19 -2.07 -9.59 10.11
CA PRO A 19 -1.54 -8.25 10.30
C PRO A 19 -0.63 -7.90 9.14
N LEU A 20 -0.72 -6.64 8.67
CA LEU A 20 0.22 -6.13 7.68
C LEU A 20 1.62 -6.12 8.31
N THR A 21 2.54 -6.89 7.73
CA THR A 21 3.93 -6.97 8.20
C THR A 21 4.90 -6.36 7.19
N VAL A 22 6.02 -5.84 7.71
CA VAL A 22 7.10 -5.26 6.94
C VAL A 22 8.38 -6.04 7.25
N LEU A 23 9.06 -6.52 6.21
CA LEU A 23 10.33 -7.26 6.34
C LEU A 23 11.41 -6.57 5.51
N PRO A 24 12.61 -6.30 6.05
CA PRO A 24 13.68 -5.69 5.26
C PRO A 24 14.11 -6.59 4.10
N LEU A 25 14.46 -6.00 2.97
CA LEU A 25 15.12 -6.71 1.87
C LEU A 25 16.59 -6.95 2.24
N ARG A 26 17.16 -8.08 1.79
CA ARG A 26 18.52 -8.50 2.17
C ARG A 26 19.61 -7.74 1.42
N ASP A 27 19.37 -7.45 0.14
CA ASP A 27 20.42 -7.01 -0.79
C ASP A 27 20.22 -5.57 -1.29
N LEU A 28 19.11 -4.93 -0.94
CA LEU A 28 18.69 -3.62 -1.45
C LEU A 28 18.07 -2.78 -0.33
N PRO A 29 18.23 -1.44 -0.34
CA PRO A 29 17.51 -0.58 0.59
C PRO A 29 16.00 -0.66 0.31
N GLY A 30 15.25 -1.24 1.23
CA GLY A 30 13.83 -1.48 1.01
C GLY A 30 13.22 -2.52 1.93
N ALA A 31 11.94 -2.78 1.69
CA ALA A 31 11.18 -3.77 2.43
C ALA A 31 10.19 -4.53 1.55
N ARG A 32 9.78 -5.70 2.03
CA ARG A 32 8.61 -6.44 1.57
C ARG A 32 7.43 -6.14 2.47
N LEU A 33 6.29 -5.82 1.86
CA LEU A 33 4.99 -5.80 2.52
C LEU A 33 4.32 -7.16 2.35
N CYS A 34 3.73 -7.68 3.44
CA CYS A 34 2.96 -8.92 3.41
C CYS A 34 1.60 -8.72 4.05
N GLY A 35 0.54 -9.20 3.40
CA GLY A 35 -0.84 -9.13 3.90
C GLY A 35 -1.80 -8.42 2.93
N SER A 36 -2.83 -7.80 3.50
CA SER A 36 -3.77 -6.95 2.76
C SER A 36 -3.59 -5.50 3.19
N CYS A 37 -3.81 -4.57 2.26
CA CYS A 37 -3.77 -3.13 2.48
C CYS A 37 -5.16 -2.55 2.24
N ASP A 38 -5.92 -2.41 3.32
CA ASP A 38 -7.33 -2.04 3.37
C ASP A 38 -7.59 -1.08 4.55
N LEU A 39 -8.88 -0.88 4.86
CA LEU A 39 -9.28 0.00 5.96
C LEU A 39 -8.73 -0.44 7.33
N GLU A 40 -8.66 -1.75 7.60
CA GLU A 40 -8.22 -2.28 8.90
C GLU A 40 -6.70 -2.12 9.08
N THR A 41 -5.96 -2.19 7.98
CA THR A 41 -4.49 -2.15 7.97
C THR A 41 -3.93 -0.76 7.65
N ARG A 42 -4.77 0.26 7.46
CA ARG A 42 -4.37 1.62 7.06
C ARG A 42 -3.34 2.27 7.96
N GLN A 43 -3.50 2.15 9.28
CA GLN A 43 -2.54 2.73 10.23
C GLN A 43 -1.19 2.00 10.14
N ALA A 44 -1.22 0.68 10.02
CA ALA A 44 -0.01 -0.13 9.85
C ALA A 44 0.69 0.20 8.52
N LEU A 45 -0.06 0.40 7.44
CA LEU A 45 0.49 0.81 6.15
C LEU A 45 1.16 2.19 6.24
N SER A 46 0.54 3.16 6.89
CA SER A 46 1.14 4.49 7.07
C SER A 46 2.46 4.42 7.86
N ALA A 47 2.49 3.64 8.94
CA ALA A 47 3.71 3.42 9.72
C ALA A 47 4.79 2.70 8.89
N ALA A 48 4.40 1.67 8.14
CA ALA A 48 5.29 0.93 7.25
C ALA A 48 5.92 1.83 6.19
N LEU A 49 5.11 2.66 5.53
CA LEU A 49 5.60 3.60 4.51
C LEU A 49 6.55 4.63 5.12
N GLY A 50 6.28 5.14 6.32
CA GLY A 50 7.21 6.03 7.02
C GLY A 50 8.57 5.39 7.31
N VAL A 51 8.58 4.11 7.68
CA VAL A 51 9.83 3.34 7.86
C VAL A 51 10.56 3.16 6.52
N VAL A 52 9.83 2.75 5.47
CA VAL A 52 10.41 2.49 4.15
C VAL A 52 10.98 3.75 3.53
N THR A 53 10.24 4.87 3.50
CA THR A 53 10.73 6.13 2.93
C THR A 53 11.91 6.72 3.69
N GLY A 54 12.02 6.40 4.99
CA GLY A 54 13.17 6.75 5.83
C GLY A 54 14.44 5.94 5.59
N MET A 55 14.39 4.83 4.83
CA MET A 55 15.58 4.02 4.55
C MET A 55 16.56 4.77 3.65
N PRO A 56 17.88 4.70 3.87
CA PRO A 56 18.86 5.45 3.08
C PRO A 56 18.94 4.95 1.63
N GLY A 57 19.37 5.82 0.72
CA GLY A 57 19.63 5.47 -0.68
C GLY A 57 18.84 6.32 -1.67
N ALA A 58 19.37 6.42 -2.90
CA ALA A 58 18.73 7.13 -4.00
C ALA A 58 17.48 6.40 -4.52
N VAL A 59 17.44 5.07 -4.39
CA VAL A 59 16.29 4.23 -4.72
C VAL A 59 15.97 3.38 -3.50
N VAL A 60 14.70 3.41 -3.09
CA VAL A 60 14.14 2.55 -2.06
C VAL A 60 13.19 1.57 -2.72
N HIS A 61 13.30 0.30 -2.37
CA HIS A 61 12.56 -0.79 -3.00
C HIS A 61 11.39 -1.21 -2.11
N LEU A 62 10.21 -1.37 -2.69
CA LEU A 62 9.03 -1.91 -2.01
C LEU A 62 8.53 -3.14 -2.75
N ASP A 63 8.74 -4.30 -2.15
CA ASP A 63 8.29 -5.58 -2.69
C ASP A 63 6.84 -5.86 -2.25
N LEU A 64 5.95 -5.99 -3.23
CA LEU A 64 4.52 -6.22 -3.05
C LEU A 64 4.10 -7.65 -3.42
N SER A 65 5.04 -8.56 -3.67
CA SER A 65 4.77 -9.95 -4.07
C SER A 65 3.95 -10.74 -3.05
N ALA A 66 4.01 -10.34 -1.77
CA ALA A 66 3.24 -10.94 -0.67
C ALA A 66 2.01 -10.11 -0.27
N VAL A 67 1.64 -9.09 -1.05
CA VAL A 67 0.43 -8.29 -0.87
C VAL A 67 -0.71 -8.88 -1.69
N ALA A 68 -1.77 -9.33 -1.03
CA ALA A 68 -2.93 -9.93 -1.71
C ALA A 68 -3.82 -8.86 -2.36
N PHE A 69 -3.94 -7.68 -1.72
CA PHE A 69 -4.87 -6.64 -2.12
C PHE A 69 -4.43 -5.25 -1.64
N LEU A 70 -4.76 -4.24 -2.44
CA LEU A 70 -4.62 -2.81 -2.16
C LEU A 70 -5.96 -2.12 -2.48
N ASP A 71 -6.59 -1.50 -1.48
CA ASP A 71 -7.72 -0.61 -1.70
C ASP A 71 -7.27 0.73 -2.33
N PRO A 72 -8.17 1.54 -2.92
CA PRO A 72 -7.80 2.81 -3.54
C PRO A 72 -7.09 3.81 -2.60
N ALA A 73 -7.39 3.78 -1.30
CA ALA A 73 -6.76 4.68 -0.33
C ALA A 73 -5.33 4.22 0.00
N ALA A 74 -5.06 2.92 0.01
CA ALA A 74 -3.73 2.37 0.13
C ALA A 74 -2.89 2.68 -1.13
N VAL A 75 -3.48 2.63 -2.32
CA VAL A 75 -2.82 3.12 -3.55
C VAL A 75 -2.50 4.61 -3.44
N ALA A 76 -3.44 5.43 -2.97
CA ALA A 76 -3.18 6.86 -2.75
C ALA A 76 -2.03 7.08 -1.76
N ALA A 77 -1.93 6.27 -0.69
CA ALA A 77 -0.81 6.35 0.25
C ALA A 77 0.54 6.02 -0.42
N LEU A 78 0.59 5.04 -1.32
CA LEU A 78 1.78 4.74 -2.13
C LEU A 78 2.15 5.92 -3.04
N VAL A 79 1.16 6.52 -3.71
CA VAL A 79 1.38 7.71 -4.57
C VAL A 79 1.98 8.85 -3.76
N GLN A 80 1.43 9.14 -2.58
CA GLN A 80 1.95 10.20 -1.70
C GLN A 80 3.38 9.90 -1.22
N ALA A 81 3.67 8.65 -0.86
CA ALA A 81 5.00 8.24 -0.45
C ALA A 81 6.03 8.38 -1.59
N SER A 82 5.67 7.95 -2.81
CA SER A 82 6.52 8.13 -4.00
C SER A 82 6.73 9.60 -4.34
N ALA A 83 5.68 10.42 -4.31
CA ALA A 83 5.76 11.85 -4.60
C ALA A 83 6.65 12.59 -3.58
N ALA A 84 6.55 12.24 -2.29
CA ALA A 84 7.41 12.80 -1.25
C ALA A 84 8.89 12.48 -1.51
N LEU A 85 9.22 11.23 -1.81
CA LEU A 85 10.60 10.84 -2.14
C LEU A 85 11.11 11.52 -3.40
N ASN A 86 10.28 11.65 -4.44
CA ASN A 86 10.64 12.36 -5.65
C ASN A 86 10.99 13.83 -5.37
N GLY A 87 10.28 14.48 -4.43
CA GLY A 87 10.60 15.83 -3.95
C GLY A 87 11.95 15.94 -3.24
N GLU A 88 12.47 14.83 -2.71
CA GLU A 88 13.81 14.72 -2.11
C GLU A 88 14.89 14.29 -3.13
N GLY A 89 14.53 14.12 -4.41
CA GLY A 89 15.43 13.59 -5.43
C GLY A 89 15.73 12.09 -5.29
N ARG A 90 14.86 11.36 -4.57
CA ARG A 90 14.92 9.92 -4.33
C ARG A 90 13.75 9.22 -5.01
N ARG A 91 13.79 7.90 -5.14
CA ARG A 91 12.77 7.12 -5.87
C ARG A 91 12.25 5.97 -5.02
N LEU A 92 10.94 5.70 -5.10
CA LEU A 92 10.32 4.49 -4.57
C LEU A 92 10.00 3.55 -5.74
N LEU A 93 10.71 2.43 -5.81
CA LEU A 93 10.52 1.42 -6.85
C LEU A 93 9.65 0.27 -6.34
N LEU A 94 8.47 0.09 -6.94
CA LEU A 94 7.53 -0.97 -6.58
C LEU A 94 7.83 -2.25 -7.38
N HIS A 95 7.97 -3.37 -6.68
CA HIS A 95 8.16 -4.70 -7.27
C HIS A 95 6.89 -5.54 -7.13
N ASP A 96 6.63 -6.38 -8.14
CA ASP A 96 5.53 -7.34 -8.15
C ASP A 96 4.17 -6.74 -7.75
N PRO A 97 3.69 -5.67 -8.42
CA PRO A 97 2.46 -5.01 -8.03
C PRO A 97 1.27 -5.99 -8.13
N PRO A 98 0.40 -6.07 -7.10
CA PRO A 98 -0.76 -6.95 -7.14
C PRO A 98 -1.78 -6.47 -8.17
N TYR A 99 -2.69 -7.37 -8.57
CA TYR A 99 -3.70 -7.08 -9.59
C TYR A 99 -4.52 -5.81 -9.28
N SER A 100 -4.89 -5.58 -8.02
CA SER A 100 -5.66 -4.41 -7.61
C SER A 100 -4.92 -3.09 -7.91
N LEU A 101 -3.60 -3.03 -7.66
CA LEU A 101 -2.80 -1.86 -7.98
C LEU A 101 -2.72 -1.63 -9.49
N ARG A 102 -2.48 -2.70 -10.27
CA ARG A 102 -2.44 -2.61 -11.74
C ARG A 102 -3.74 -2.05 -12.31
N LYS A 103 -4.89 -2.50 -11.79
CA LYS A 103 -6.21 -2.00 -12.21
C LYS A 103 -6.42 -0.53 -11.86
N VAL A 104 -6.00 -0.09 -10.67
CA VAL A 104 -6.11 1.33 -10.29
C VAL A 104 -5.24 2.21 -11.19
N VAL A 105 -3.99 1.80 -11.47
CA VAL A 105 -3.09 2.53 -12.40
C VAL A 105 -3.67 2.60 -13.81
N GLU A 106 -4.27 1.51 -14.30
CA GLU A 106 -4.94 1.47 -15.61
C GLU A 106 -6.13 2.44 -15.68
N MET A 107 -6.91 2.55 -14.59
CA MET A 107 -8.10 3.41 -14.53
C MET A 107 -7.78 4.88 -14.27
N PHE A 108 -6.69 5.16 -13.56
CA PHE A 108 -6.32 6.48 -13.04
C PHE A 108 -4.82 6.77 -13.26
N PRO A 109 -4.37 6.84 -14.53
CA PRO A 109 -2.95 6.96 -14.85
C PRO A 109 -2.33 8.27 -14.37
N ASP A 110 -3.07 9.39 -14.45
CA ASP A 110 -2.58 10.71 -14.06
C ASP A 110 -2.43 10.82 -12.55
N GLU A 111 -3.38 10.26 -11.79
CA GLU A 111 -3.33 10.20 -10.33
C GLU A 111 -2.22 9.27 -9.84
N CYS A 112 -1.86 8.26 -10.63
CA CYS A 112 -0.81 7.30 -10.31
C CYS A 112 0.56 7.68 -10.90
N ALA A 113 0.71 8.85 -11.53
CA ALA A 113 1.91 9.22 -12.29
C ALA A 113 3.21 9.26 -11.46
N ALA A 114 3.11 9.40 -10.13
CA ALA A 114 4.26 9.36 -9.24
C ALA A 114 4.77 7.93 -8.94
N LEU A 115 3.97 6.90 -9.24
CA LEU A 115 4.37 5.52 -9.00
C LEU A 115 5.40 5.06 -10.04
N GLU A 116 6.44 4.42 -9.55
CA GLU A 116 7.43 3.76 -10.40
C GLU A 116 7.37 2.26 -10.15
N VAL A 117 7.17 1.49 -11.21
CA VAL A 117 7.05 0.02 -11.16
C VAL A 117 8.26 -0.59 -11.87
N ALA A 118 8.87 -1.59 -11.23
CA ALA A 118 9.94 -2.36 -11.85
C ALA A 118 9.43 -3.10 -13.09
N ALA A 119 10.24 -3.12 -14.15
CA ALA A 119 9.92 -3.76 -15.43
C ALA A 119 9.88 -5.29 -15.33
#